data_AF-A0A936DYQ9-F1
#
_entry.id   AF-A0A936DYQ9-F1
#
_cell.length_a   1.000
_cell.length_b   1.000
_cell.length_c   1.000
_cell.angle_alpha   90.00
_cell.angle_beta   90.00
_cell.angle_gamma   90.00
#
_symmetry.space_group_name_H-M   'P 1'
#
loop_
_entity.id
_entity.type
_entity.pdbx_description
1 polymer ?
#
loop_
_entity_poly.entity_id
_entity_poly.type
_entity_poly.pdbx_seq_one_letter_code
_entity_poly.pdbx_strand_id
1 'polypeptide(L)'
;MSRFIIGLMIAVFLQSEGLAQSPASTQSSIVSASSDNAKDKESEVRRQTFDLVWKTVKDKHFDPNFGGVNWDKVRDDYTPRLASLKNNPELYQLLQQMLNELGQSHFNIIPAESVVTSDEKEPAAGHIGIDLRIIQGEAVITRVDAGSEAAKSGLKPGYVIRRIDENPVERIIEPVMKSRERDSYKGLMMARRLMARIGGEPGSAVRIQYLDGMTEAI
;
A
#
# COMPACT_ATOMS: atom_id res chain seq x y z
N MET A 1 86.75 -20.35 16.17
CA MET A 1 87.90 -20.76 15.32
C MET A 1 87.44 -20.71 13.87
N SER A 2 88.33 -20.27 12.97
CA SER A 2 88.22 -20.26 11.48
C SER A 2 87.13 -19.34 10.91
N ARG A 3 87.37 -18.15 10.31
CA ARG A 3 88.24 -17.68 9.20
C ARG A 3 88.05 -18.39 7.85
N PHE A 4 88.01 -17.52 6.81
CA PHE A 4 88.22 -17.72 5.37
C PHE A 4 86.93 -17.82 4.51
N ILE A 5 86.76 -17.22 3.33
CA ILE A 5 87.67 -16.60 2.33
C ILE A 5 86.91 -15.51 1.54
N ILE A 6 87.67 -14.50 1.12
CA ILE A 6 87.31 -13.42 0.19
C ILE A 6 87.35 -13.96 -1.25
N GLY A 7 86.35 -13.64 -2.07
CA GLY A 7 86.36 -13.83 -3.52
C GLY A 7 85.67 -12.66 -4.21
N LEU A 8 86.46 -11.67 -4.61
CA LEU A 8 86.07 -10.47 -5.34
C LEU A 8 86.18 -10.74 -6.85
N MET A 9 85.14 -10.44 -7.63
CA MET A 9 85.25 -10.20 -9.07
C MET A 9 84.24 -9.12 -9.46
N ILE A 10 84.79 -7.98 -9.85
CA ILE A 10 84.10 -6.73 -10.18
C ILE A 10 83.73 -6.74 -11.67
N ALA A 11 82.47 -6.45 -11.97
CA ALA A 11 82.06 -5.96 -13.28
C ALA A 11 81.33 -4.63 -13.10
N VAL A 12 81.97 -3.55 -13.56
CA VAL A 12 81.42 -2.20 -13.62
C VAL A 12 80.57 -2.09 -14.88
N PHE A 13 79.30 -1.72 -14.73
CA PHE A 13 78.48 -1.16 -15.80
C PHE A 13 77.88 0.15 -15.31
N LEU A 14 78.11 1.21 -16.08
CA LEU A 14 77.74 2.59 -15.81
C LEU A 14 76.68 3.02 -16.83
N GLN A 15 75.49 3.36 -16.34
CA GLN A 15 74.35 4.11 -16.93
C GLN A 15 73.10 3.67 -16.12
N SER A 16 72.12 4.45 -15.71
CA SER A 16 71.78 5.87 -15.70
C SER A 16 70.47 5.93 -14.90
N GLU A 17 70.32 6.90 -13.99
CA GLU A 17 69.07 7.36 -13.35
C GLU A 17 68.08 6.32 -12.77
N GLY A 18 67.97 6.31 -11.44
CA GLY A 18 66.98 5.52 -10.73
C GLY A 18 65.56 6.01 -10.97
N LEU A 19 64.67 5.08 -11.29
CA LEU A 19 63.22 5.25 -11.20
C LEU A 19 62.58 4.00 -10.60
N ALA A 20 61.79 4.25 -9.56
CA ALA A 20 60.58 3.55 -9.14
C ALA A 20 60.69 2.08 -8.65
N GLN A 21 60.52 1.94 -7.33
CA GLN A 21 60.00 0.73 -6.69
C GLN A 21 58.68 0.32 -7.39
N SER A 22 58.60 -0.92 -7.87
CA SER A 22 57.31 -1.51 -8.25
C SER A 22 56.40 -1.57 -7.01
N PRO A 23 55.16 -1.03 -7.05
CA PRO A 23 54.25 -1.20 -5.94
C PRO A 23 53.77 -2.66 -5.90
N ALA A 24 53.61 -3.18 -4.69
CA ALA A 24 53.00 -4.47 -4.42
C ALA A 24 51.68 -4.61 -5.21
N SER A 25 51.53 -5.74 -5.89
CA SER A 25 50.31 -6.05 -6.64
C SER A 25 49.13 -6.17 -5.68
N THR A 26 48.27 -5.16 -5.66
CA THR A 26 46.98 -5.20 -4.96
C THR A 26 46.10 -6.28 -5.59
N GLN A 27 45.89 -7.39 -4.90
CA GLN A 27 44.81 -8.31 -5.24
C GLN A 27 43.49 -7.66 -4.85
N SER A 28 42.60 -7.48 -5.83
CA SER A 28 41.23 -7.03 -5.61
C SER A 28 40.29 -8.21 -5.77
N SER A 29 39.53 -8.53 -4.72
CA SER A 29 38.42 -9.48 -4.77
C SER A 29 37.13 -8.70 -4.59
N ILE A 30 36.22 -8.77 -5.56
CA ILE A 30 34.86 -8.27 -5.38
C ILE A 30 34.13 -9.26 -4.49
N VAL A 31 33.94 -8.91 -3.22
CA VAL A 31 33.03 -9.64 -2.32
C VAL A 31 31.64 -9.04 -2.52
N SER A 32 30.76 -9.77 -3.21
CA SER A 32 29.33 -9.40 -3.27
C SER A 32 28.67 -9.70 -1.92
N ALA A 33 28.00 -8.71 -1.32
CA ALA A 33 27.16 -8.94 -0.16
C ALA A 33 25.97 -9.86 -0.55
N SER A 34 25.74 -10.91 0.24
CA SER A 34 24.78 -11.99 -0.06
C SER A 34 23.33 -11.48 -0.19
N SER A 35 22.69 -11.81 -1.31
CA SER A 35 21.25 -11.62 -1.57
C SER A 35 20.36 -12.54 -0.73
N ASP A 36 20.92 -13.55 -0.07
CA ASP A 36 20.14 -14.59 0.61
C ASP A 36 19.53 -14.05 1.90
N ASN A 37 20.29 -13.24 2.65
CA ASN A 37 19.84 -12.65 3.92
C ASN A 37 18.64 -11.69 3.73
N ALA A 38 18.57 -10.99 2.60
CA ALA A 38 17.44 -10.12 2.27
C ALA A 38 16.16 -10.93 1.95
N LYS A 39 16.29 -12.02 1.19
CA LYS A 39 15.16 -12.90 0.85
C LYS A 39 14.62 -13.66 2.06
N ASP A 40 15.50 -14.09 2.95
CA ASP A 40 15.12 -14.74 4.20
C ASP A 40 14.35 -13.78 5.10
N LYS A 41 14.82 -12.53 5.22
CA LYS A 41 14.13 -11.48 5.97
C LYS A 41 12.76 -11.16 5.39
N GLU A 42 12.61 -11.06 4.07
CA GLU A 42 11.31 -10.83 3.45
C GLU A 42 10.33 -11.99 3.69
N SER A 43 10.83 -13.22 3.62
CA SER A 43 10.01 -14.42 3.85
C SER A 43 9.56 -14.52 5.32
N GLU A 44 10.43 -14.12 6.25
CA GLU A 44 10.09 -13.95 7.66
C GLU A 44 8.96 -12.91 7.86
N VAL A 45 9.08 -11.73 7.25
CA VAL A 45 8.06 -10.67 7.33
C VAL A 45 6.72 -11.14 6.78
N ARG A 46 6.72 -11.91 5.68
CA ARG A 46 5.47 -12.49 5.13
C ARG A 46 4.82 -13.45 6.13
N ARG A 47 5.59 -14.29 6.81
CA ARG A 47 5.05 -15.19 7.85
C ARG A 47 4.48 -14.42 9.04
N GLN A 48 5.19 -13.42 9.53
CA GLN A 48 4.72 -12.58 10.63
C GLN A 48 3.42 -11.84 10.27
N THR A 49 3.31 -11.36 9.03
CA THR A 49 2.10 -10.71 8.52
C THR A 49 0.92 -11.69 8.49
N PHE A 50 1.15 -12.91 8.01
CA PHE A 50 0.14 -13.98 8.04
C PHE A 50 -0.34 -14.29 9.46
N ASP A 51 0.58 -14.51 10.40
CA ASP A 51 0.24 -14.79 11.79
C ASP A 51 -0.54 -13.63 12.43
N LEU A 52 -0.16 -12.39 12.14
CA LEU A 52 -0.84 -11.20 12.64
C LEU A 52 -2.29 -11.12 12.15
N VAL A 53 -2.53 -11.30 10.85
CA VAL A 53 -3.88 -11.26 10.26
C VAL A 53 -4.74 -12.38 10.86
N TRP A 54 -4.21 -13.60 10.88
CA TRP A 54 -4.91 -14.75 11.45
C TRP A 54 -5.28 -14.53 12.92
N LYS A 55 -4.33 -14.04 13.72
CA LYS A 55 -4.54 -13.76 15.15
C LYS A 55 -5.54 -12.61 15.35
N THR A 56 -5.48 -11.58 14.52
CA THR A 56 -6.41 -10.44 14.61
C THR A 56 -7.85 -10.91 14.42
N VAL A 57 -8.11 -11.77 13.43
CA VAL A 57 -9.42 -12.41 13.27
C VAL A 57 -9.76 -13.22 14.51
N LYS A 58 -8.85 -14.11 14.96
CA LYS A 58 -9.09 -14.96 16.13
C LYS A 58 -9.50 -14.17 17.38
N ASP A 59 -8.84 -13.04 17.62
CA ASP A 59 -9.01 -12.24 18.84
C ASP A 59 -10.17 -11.23 18.74
N LYS A 60 -10.54 -10.78 17.53
CA LYS A 60 -11.44 -9.64 17.32
C LYS A 60 -12.71 -9.97 16.54
N HIS A 61 -12.85 -11.18 16.01
CA HIS A 61 -14.07 -11.57 15.30
C HIS A 61 -15.28 -11.48 16.25
N PHE A 62 -16.38 -10.91 15.76
CA PHE A 62 -17.58 -10.65 16.56
C PHE A 62 -18.28 -11.95 16.99
N ASP A 63 -18.25 -12.96 16.11
CA ASP A 63 -18.79 -14.29 16.38
C ASP A 63 -17.65 -15.21 16.84
N PRO A 64 -17.66 -15.69 18.10
CA PRO A 64 -16.64 -16.59 18.63
C PRO A 64 -16.60 -17.96 17.93
N ASN A 65 -17.65 -18.33 17.20
CA ASN A 65 -17.70 -19.58 16.44
C ASN A 65 -17.28 -19.42 14.97
N PHE A 66 -16.92 -18.20 14.54
CA PHE A 66 -16.51 -17.90 13.16
C PHE A 66 -17.51 -18.41 12.10
N GLY A 67 -18.82 -18.39 12.37
CA GLY A 67 -19.82 -18.94 11.48
C GLY A 67 -19.75 -20.47 11.28
N GLY A 68 -19.16 -21.19 12.23
CA GLY A 68 -18.93 -22.65 12.16
C GLY A 68 -17.60 -23.05 11.51
N VAL A 69 -16.77 -22.08 11.12
CA VAL A 69 -15.45 -22.33 10.54
C VAL A 69 -14.45 -22.68 11.63
N ASN A 70 -13.70 -23.78 11.46
CA ASN A 70 -12.58 -24.10 12.34
C ASN A 70 -11.37 -23.21 11.96
N TRP A 71 -11.28 -22.05 12.60
CA TRP A 71 -10.27 -21.05 12.28
C TRP A 71 -8.83 -21.50 12.57
N ASP A 72 -8.63 -22.36 13.58
CA ASP A 72 -7.32 -22.98 13.84
C ASP A 72 -6.91 -23.90 12.69
N LYS A 73 -7.84 -24.74 12.20
CA LYS A 73 -7.58 -25.59 11.03
C LYS A 73 -7.27 -24.77 9.76
N VAL A 74 -7.94 -23.64 9.56
CA VAL A 74 -7.63 -22.74 8.43
C VAL A 74 -6.17 -22.28 8.48
N ARG A 75 -5.65 -21.95 9.67
CA ARG A 75 -4.21 -21.61 9.81
C ARG A 75 -3.32 -22.75 9.35
N ASP A 76 -3.62 -23.97 9.81
CA ASP A 76 -2.82 -25.15 9.52
C ASP A 76 -2.83 -25.49 8.02
N ASP A 77 -3.96 -25.30 7.34
CA ASP A 77 -4.11 -25.56 5.91
C ASP A 77 -3.39 -24.51 5.02
N TYR A 78 -3.24 -23.29 5.52
CA TYR A 78 -2.64 -22.17 4.77
C TYR A 78 -1.15 -21.94 5.10
N THR A 79 -0.70 -22.25 6.31
CA THR A 79 0.71 -22.05 6.74
C THR A 79 1.73 -22.68 5.78
N PRO A 80 1.55 -23.92 5.28
CA PRO A 80 2.52 -24.54 4.36
C PRO A 80 2.65 -23.79 3.02
N ARG A 81 1.63 -23.04 2.61
CA ARG A 81 1.61 -22.31 1.33
C ARG A 81 2.56 -21.10 1.34
N LEU A 82 2.89 -20.58 2.53
CA LEU A 82 3.80 -19.44 2.70
C LEU A 82 5.18 -19.70 2.10
N ALA A 83 5.67 -20.94 2.15
CA ALA A 83 6.98 -21.33 1.63
C ALA A 83 7.11 -21.15 0.10
N SER A 84 5.98 -21.10 -0.61
CA SER A 84 5.95 -20.97 -2.08
C SER A 84 5.87 -19.52 -2.56
N LEU A 85 5.62 -18.56 -1.67
CA LEU A 85 5.39 -17.17 -2.02
C LEU A 85 6.69 -16.46 -2.40
N LYS A 86 6.65 -15.72 -3.50
CA LYS A 86 7.82 -15.01 -4.05
C LYS A 86 7.79 -13.51 -3.77
N ASN A 87 6.62 -12.94 -3.51
CA ASN A 87 6.41 -11.50 -3.40
C ASN A 87 5.16 -11.16 -2.57
N ASN A 88 4.99 -9.88 -2.24
CA ASN A 88 3.86 -9.41 -1.42
C ASN A 88 2.50 -9.52 -2.13
N PRO A 89 2.35 -9.27 -3.44
CA PRO A 89 1.10 -9.53 -4.14
C PRO A 89 0.57 -10.96 -3.97
N GLU A 90 1.45 -11.97 -4.05
CA GLU A 90 1.07 -13.37 -3.79
C GLU A 90 0.66 -13.58 -2.33
N LEU A 91 1.32 -12.93 -1.37
CA LEU A 91 0.89 -12.94 0.03
C LEU A 91 -0.53 -12.35 0.18
N TYR A 92 -0.81 -11.18 -0.40
CA TYR A 92 -2.12 -10.55 -0.28
C TYR A 92 -3.24 -11.43 -0.85
N GLN A 93 -2.97 -12.14 -1.94
CA GLN A 93 -3.89 -13.13 -2.49
C GLN A 93 -4.11 -14.30 -1.54
N LEU A 94 -3.04 -14.85 -0.95
CA LEU A 94 -3.14 -15.93 0.03
C LEU A 94 -3.94 -15.51 1.27
N LEU A 95 -3.69 -14.30 1.79
CA LEU A 95 -4.41 -13.74 2.93
C LEU A 95 -5.90 -13.53 2.61
N GLN A 96 -6.22 -13.01 1.42
CA GLN A 96 -7.61 -12.87 1.00
C GLN A 96 -8.32 -14.22 0.88
N GLN A 97 -7.65 -15.25 0.33
CA GLN A 97 -8.18 -16.61 0.27
C GLN A 97 -8.47 -17.15 1.68
N MET A 98 -7.53 -16.97 2.62
CA MET A 98 -7.71 -17.37 4.02
C MET A 98 -8.93 -16.67 4.66
N LEU A 99 -9.11 -15.37 4.43
CA LEU A 99 -10.27 -14.62 4.95
C LEU A 99 -11.59 -15.05 4.29
N ASN A 100 -11.56 -15.44 3.02
CA ASN A 100 -12.76 -15.88 2.29
C ASN A 100 -13.37 -17.17 2.87
N GLU A 101 -12.59 -17.99 3.58
CA GLU A 101 -13.10 -19.18 4.29
C GLU A 101 -14.20 -18.81 5.31
N LEU A 102 -14.19 -17.58 5.83
CA LEU A 102 -15.20 -17.07 6.78
C LEU A 102 -16.55 -16.75 6.13
N GLY A 103 -16.63 -16.71 4.78
CA GLY A 103 -17.84 -16.40 4.05
C GLY A 103 -18.35 -14.94 4.22
N GLN A 104 -17.52 -14.04 4.74
CA GLN A 104 -17.91 -12.65 5.02
C GLN A 104 -17.54 -11.71 3.87
N SER A 105 -18.53 -11.11 3.22
CA SER A 105 -18.34 -10.25 2.03
C SER A 105 -17.56 -8.95 2.30
N HIS A 106 -17.47 -8.52 3.55
CA HIS A 106 -16.82 -7.27 3.95
C HIS A 106 -15.39 -7.46 4.47
N PHE A 107 -14.87 -8.69 4.48
CA PHE A 107 -13.51 -8.99 4.90
C PHE A 107 -12.55 -8.90 3.71
N ASN A 108 -11.70 -7.88 3.70
CA ASN A 108 -10.81 -7.61 2.57
C ASN A 108 -9.39 -7.27 3.04
N ILE A 109 -8.39 -7.76 2.30
CA ILE A 109 -7.01 -7.30 2.41
C ILE A 109 -6.84 -6.08 1.50
N ILE A 110 -6.38 -4.97 2.07
CA ILE A 110 -6.07 -3.75 1.32
C ILE A 110 -4.53 -3.63 1.29
N PRO A 111 -3.89 -3.89 0.14
CA PRO A 111 -2.45 -3.69 -0.03
C PRO A 111 -2.03 -2.27 0.34
N ALA A 112 -0.89 -2.10 1.01
CA ALA A 112 -0.38 -0.79 1.40
C ALA A 112 -0.16 0.14 0.20
N GLU A 113 0.15 -0.41 -0.97
CA GLU A 113 0.36 0.32 -2.21
C GLU A 113 -0.98 0.78 -2.84
N SER A 114 -2.08 0.10 -2.51
CA SER A 114 -3.45 0.44 -2.90
C SER A 114 -4.11 1.43 -1.94
N VAL A 115 -3.56 1.52 -0.71
CA VAL A 115 -3.78 2.68 0.14
C VAL A 115 -3.05 3.81 -0.55
N VAL A 116 -3.77 4.55 -1.39
CA VAL A 116 -3.25 5.82 -1.83
C VAL A 116 -2.97 6.58 -0.55
N THR A 117 -1.69 6.84 -0.27
CA THR A 117 -1.27 7.83 0.71
C THR A 117 -1.84 9.14 0.21
N SER A 118 -3.09 9.40 0.54
CA SER A 118 -3.55 10.76 0.61
C SER A 118 -2.75 11.36 1.76
N ASP A 119 -2.17 12.53 1.54
CA ASP A 119 -1.79 13.43 2.64
C ASP A 119 -3.02 13.84 3.50
N GLU A 120 -4.20 13.28 3.19
CA GLU A 120 -5.43 13.41 3.94
C GLU A 120 -5.35 12.43 5.12
N LYS A 121 -5.37 13.02 6.32
CA LYS A 121 -5.67 12.38 7.59
C LYS A 121 -6.86 11.42 7.45
N GLU A 122 -6.96 10.41 8.32
CA GLU A 122 -8.18 9.60 8.42
C GLU A 122 -9.42 10.49 8.30
N PRO A 123 -10.45 10.08 7.51
CA PRO A 123 -11.62 10.91 7.29
C PRO A 123 -12.18 11.34 8.65
N ALA A 124 -12.26 12.65 8.85
CA ALA A 124 -12.70 13.20 10.11
C ALA A 124 -14.08 12.65 10.49
N ALA A 125 -14.30 12.41 11.78
CA ALA A 125 -15.45 11.63 12.26
C ALA A 125 -16.83 12.24 11.90
N GLY A 126 -16.88 13.54 11.59
CA GLY A 126 -18.10 14.21 11.19
C GLY A 126 -18.50 13.94 9.75
N HIS A 127 -19.77 13.59 9.54
CA HIS A 127 -20.37 13.40 8.23
C HIS A 127 -21.69 14.16 8.12
N ILE A 128 -22.06 14.58 6.90
CA ILE A 128 -23.32 15.30 6.65
C ILE A 128 -24.53 14.36 6.42
N GLY A 129 -24.33 13.04 6.40
CA GLY A 129 -25.39 12.03 6.25
C GLY A 129 -25.77 11.72 4.79
N ILE A 130 -24.78 11.53 3.92
CA ILE A 130 -24.99 11.11 2.52
C ILE A 130 -24.09 9.93 2.16
N ASP A 131 -24.52 9.13 1.19
CA ASP A 131 -23.66 8.19 0.47
C ASP A 131 -23.49 8.62 -0.99
N LEU A 132 -22.25 8.57 -1.49
CA LEU A 132 -21.92 8.82 -2.88
C LEU A 132 -21.50 7.56 -3.62
N ARG A 133 -21.87 7.48 -4.90
CA ARG A 133 -21.28 6.53 -5.85
C ARG A 133 -20.89 7.22 -7.15
N ILE A 134 -19.87 6.66 -7.80
CA ILE A 134 -19.54 7.04 -9.18
C ILE A 134 -20.43 6.24 -10.13
N ILE A 135 -21.30 6.93 -10.85
CA ILE A 135 -22.21 6.34 -11.84
C ILE A 135 -21.95 7.07 -13.16
N GLN A 136 -21.58 6.32 -14.21
CA GLN A 136 -21.23 6.90 -15.52
C GLN A 136 -20.16 8.01 -15.45
N GLY A 137 -19.24 7.91 -14.48
CA GLY A 137 -18.18 8.90 -14.25
C GLY A 137 -18.57 10.08 -13.37
N GLU A 138 -19.83 10.16 -12.94
CA GLU A 138 -20.34 11.28 -12.13
C GLU A 138 -20.51 10.90 -10.66
N ALA A 139 -20.29 11.85 -9.75
CA ALA A 139 -20.46 11.67 -8.32
C ALA A 139 -21.92 11.87 -7.90
N VAL A 140 -22.68 10.78 -7.84
CA VAL A 140 -24.13 10.81 -7.58
C VAL A 140 -24.42 10.51 -6.12
N ILE A 141 -25.28 11.32 -5.49
CA ILE A 141 -25.87 11.04 -4.18
C ILE A 141 -26.82 9.85 -4.32
N THR A 142 -26.52 8.77 -3.61
CA THR A 142 -27.32 7.52 -3.65
C THR A 142 -28.18 7.32 -2.42
N ARG A 143 -27.78 7.91 -1.28
CA ARG A 143 -28.57 7.94 -0.05
C ARG A 143 -28.41 9.30 0.63
N VAL A 144 -29.49 9.74 1.26
CA VAL A 144 -29.48 10.84 2.23
C VAL A 144 -30.17 10.33 3.48
N ASP A 145 -29.49 10.41 4.62
CA ASP A 145 -30.02 9.91 5.88
C ASP A 145 -31.10 10.85 6.41
N ALA A 146 -32.23 10.31 6.87
CA ALA A 146 -33.33 11.12 7.38
C ALA A 146 -32.90 11.93 8.62
N GLY A 147 -33.26 13.22 8.65
CA GLY A 147 -32.90 14.12 9.76
C GLY A 147 -31.44 14.61 9.78
N SER A 148 -30.63 14.20 8.81
CA SER A 148 -29.25 14.66 8.65
C SER A 148 -29.15 16.13 8.22
N GLU A 149 -27.97 16.74 8.38
CA GLU A 149 -27.72 18.11 7.88
C GLU A 149 -27.85 18.21 6.35
N ALA A 150 -27.49 17.14 5.63
CA ALA A 150 -27.75 17.05 4.20
C ALA A 150 -29.24 17.08 3.87
N ALA A 151 -30.06 16.31 4.59
CA ALA A 151 -31.52 16.29 4.41
C ALA A 151 -32.13 17.67 4.71
N LYS A 152 -31.72 18.32 5.82
CA LYS A 152 -32.17 19.66 6.20
C LYS A 152 -31.79 20.73 5.17
N SER A 153 -30.65 20.54 4.49
CA SER A 153 -30.19 21.42 3.41
C SER A 153 -30.86 21.13 2.05
N GLY A 154 -31.74 20.13 1.99
CA GLY A 154 -32.49 19.79 0.78
C GLY A 154 -31.75 18.91 -0.23
N LEU A 155 -30.60 18.32 0.13
CA LEU A 155 -29.94 17.33 -0.71
C LEU A 155 -30.82 16.08 -0.85
N LYS A 156 -30.83 15.50 -2.05
CA LYS A 156 -31.65 14.33 -2.37
C LYS A 156 -30.84 13.27 -3.12
N PRO A 157 -31.22 11.99 -3.01
CA PRO A 157 -30.73 10.96 -3.92
C PRO A 157 -30.97 11.35 -5.39
N GLY A 158 -30.01 11.06 -6.25
CA GLY A 158 -29.99 11.41 -7.66
C GLY A 158 -29.24 12.70 -7.99
N TYR A 159 -28.96 13.56 -7.01
CA TYR A 159 -28.20 14.79 -7.28
C TYR A 159 -26.73 14.49 -7.60
N VAL A 160 -26.16 15.22 -8.54
CA VAL A 160 -24.76 15.07 -8.98
C VAL A 160 -23.91 16.16 -8.34
N ILE A 161 -22.92 15.79 -7.53
CA ILE A 161 -22.00 16.76 -6.95
C ILE A 161 -20.98 17.19 -8.01
N ARG A 162 -20.82 18.51 -8.16
CA ARG A 162 -19.84 19.15 -9.06
C ARG A 162 -18.67 19.77 -8.31
N ARG A 163 -18.89 20.24 -7.08
CA ARG A 163 -17.86 20.92 -6.29
C ARG A 163 -18.01 20.66 -4.80
N ILE A 164 -16.87 20.47 -4.12
CA ILE A 164 -16.75 20.36 -2.67
C ILE A 164 -15.81 21.48 -2.23
N ASP A 165 -16.35 22.44 -1.49
CA ASP A 165 -15.74 23.73 -1.19
C ASP A 165 -15.24 24.44 -2.46
N GLU A 166 -13.95 24.71 -2.54
CA GLU A 166 -13.33 25.34 -3.70
C GLU A 166 -12.90 24.33 -4.78
N ASN A 167 -13.01 23.02 -4.51
CA ASN A 167 -12.45 21.95 -5.34
C ASN A 167 -13.50 21.31 -6.27
N PRO A 168 -13.32 21.40 -7.60
CA PRO A 168 -14.12 20.62 -8.55
C PRO A 168 -13.95 19.12 -8.31
N VAL A 169 -15.04 18.37 -8.43
CA VAL A 169 -15.05 16.90 -8.23
C VAL A 169 -14.06 16.23 -9.17
N GLU A 170 -14.01 16.67 -10.43
CA GLU A 170 -13.15 16.12 -11.47
C GLU A 170 -11.67 16.16 -11.04
N ARG A 171 -11.24 17.27 -10.42
CA ARG A 171 -9.87 17.43 -9.91
C ARG A 171 -9.54 16.44 -8.78
N ILE A 172 -10.52 16.13 -7.94
CA ILE A 172 -10.34 15.22 -6.80
C ILE A 172 -10.18 13.76 -7.28
N ILE A 173 -10.97 13.38 -8.29
CA ILE A 173 -11.05 12.00 -8.78
C ILE A 173 -10.08 11.69 -9.93
N GLU A 174 -9.61 12.69 -10.67
CA GLU A 174 -8.70 12.54 -11.82
C GLU A 174 -7.48 11.64 -11.55
N PRO A 175 -6.76 11.76 -10.42
CA PRO A 175 -5.63 10.87 -10.15
C PRO A 175 -6.02 9.39 -10.10
N VAL A 176 -7.21 9.08 -9.57
CA VAL A 176 -7.74 7.71 -9.51
C VAL A 176 -8.20 7.25 -10.89
N MET A 177 -8.86 8.13 -11.65
CA MET A 177 -9.28 7.81 -13.03
C MET A 177 -8.08 7.41 -13.90
N LYS A 178 -6.98 8.16 -13.81
CA LYS A 178 -5.74 7.96 -14.56
C LYS A 178 -4.86 6.82 -14.02
N SER A 179 -5.19 6.26 -12.86
CA SER A 179 -4.41 5.18 -12.26
C SER A 179 -4.52 3.87 -13.05
N ARG A 180 -3.54 2.98 -12.86
CA ARG A 180 -3.51 1.63 -13.44
C ARG A 180 -4.39 0.62 -12.68
N GLU A 181 -5.19 1.09 -11.72
CA GLU A 181 -6.09 0.26 -10.93
C GLU A 181 -7.21 -0.36 -11.79
N ARG A 182 -7.84 -1.42 -11.26
CA ARG A 182 -8.99 -2.04 -11.92
C ARG A 182 -10.22 -1.13 -11.86
N ASP A 183 -11.03 -1.12 -12.91
CA ASP A 183 -12.22 -0.25 -12.99
C ASP A 183 -13.22 -0.49 -11.84
N SER A 184 -13.39 -1.74 -11.42
CA SER A 184 -14.22 -2.11 -10.26
C SER A 184 -13.75 -1.47 -8.96
N TYR A 185 -12.46 -1.14 -8.85
CA TYR A 185 -11.85 -0.53 -7.67
C TYR A 185 -11.84 0.99 -7.76
N LYS A 186 -11.67 1.56 -8.96
CA LYS A 186 -11.65 3.01 -9.19
C LYS A 186 -12.90 3.71 -8.65
N GLY A 187 -14.09 3.15 -8.90
CA GLY A 187 -15.36 3.72 -8.42
C GLY A 187 -15.40 3.91 -6.90
N LEU A 188 -14.96 2.89 -6.16
CA LEU A 188 -14.87 2.94 -4.70
C LEU A 188 -13.84 3.97 -4.23
N MET A 189 -12.65 3.98 -4.83
CA MET A 189 -11.58 4.91 -4.46
C MET A 189 -11.97 6.37 -4.69
N MET A 190 -12.61 6.66 -5.83
CA MET A 190 -13.12 8.00 -6.15
C MET A 190 -14.18 8.44 -5.13
N ALA A 191 -15.16 7.57 -4.83
CA ALA A 191 -16.18 7.86 -3.84
C ALA A 191 -15.58 8.11 -2.44
N ARG A 192 -14.59 7.31 -2.02
CA ARG A 192 -13.90 7.50 -0.74
C ARG A 192 -13.18 8.84 -0.64
N ARG A 193 -12.48 9.26 -1.70
CA ARG A 193 -11.81 10.57 -1.73
C ARG A 193 -12.79 11.73 -1.62
N LEU A 194 -13.92 11.64 -2.31
CA LEU A 194 -14.97 12.66 -2.21
C LEU A 194 -15.55 12.69 -0.80
N MET A 195 -15.88 11.53 -0.24
CA MET A 195 -16.41 11.43 1.13
C MET A 195 -15.41 11.93 2.18
N ALA A 196 -14.11 11.70 2.02
CA ALA A 196 -13.08 12.22 2.91
C ALA A 196 -13.00 13.76 2.90
N ARG A 197 -13.32 14.40 1.77
CA ARG A 197 -13.39 15.87 1.65
C ARG A 197 -14.71 16.45 2.16
N ILE A 198 -15.78 15.69 2.08
CA ILE A 198 -17.10 16.08 2.59
C ILE A 198 -17.17 15.91 4.10
N GLY A 199 -16.50 14.89 4.62
CA GLY A 199 -16.31 14.69 6.04
C GLY A 199 -15.38 15.74 6.64
N GLY A 200 -15.60 16.05 7.91
CA GLY A 200 -14.90 17.11 8.62
C GLY A 200 -14.96 16.88 10.12
N GLU A 201 -14.32 17.76 10.89
CA GLU A 201 -14.48 17.74 12.35
C GLU A 201 -15.95 17.98 12.71
N PRO A 202 -16.49 17.32 13.76
CA PRO A 202 -17.86 17.58 14.20
C PRO A 202 -18.12 19.08 14.43
N GLY A 203 -19.19 19.60 13.82
CA GLY A 203 -19.56 21.01 13.87
C GLY A 203 -18.91 21.90 12.80
N SER A 204 -17.99 21.37 11.99
CA SER A 204 -17.54 22.05 10.78
C SER A 204 -18.61 22.02 9.67
N ALA A 205 -18.46 22.89 8.68
CA ALA A 205 -19.36 23.01 7.54
C ALA A 205 -18.61 22.76 6.24
N VAL A 206 -19.31 22.20 5.25
CA VAL A 206 -18.81 21.98 3.89
C VAL A 206 -19.76 22.61 2.89
N ARG A 207 -19.22 23.22 1.83
CA ARG A 207 -20.01 23.79 0.74
C ARG A 207 -20.09 22.80 -0.41
N ILE A 208 -21.31 22.46 -0.82
CA ILE A 208 -21.55 21.54 -1.95
C ILE A 208 -22.23 22.29 -3.09
N GLN A 209 -21.68 22.18 -4.30
CA GLN A 209 -22.39 22.56 -5.53
C GLN A 209 -22.83 21.29 -6.26
N TYR A 210 -24.08 21.25 -6.69
CA TYR A 210 -24.69 20.06 -7.26
C TYR A 210 -25.63 20.39 -8.43
N LEU A 211 -25.90 19.39 -9.26
CA LEU A 211 -26.99 19.39 -10.23
C LEU A 211 -28.13 18.53 -9.69
N ASP A 212 -29.35 19.05 -9.80
CA ASP A 212 -30.57 18.45 -9.26
C ASP A 212 -31.47 17.77 -10.31
N GLY A 213 -30.99 17.68 -11.55
CA GLY A 213 -31.74 17.16 -12.69
C GLY A 213 -32.82 18.10 -13.23
N MET A 214 -33.00 19.30 -12.65
CA MET A 214 -33.94 20.32 -13.14
C MET A 214 -33.26 21.41 -13.98
N THR A 215 -31.93 21.34 -14.14
CA THR A 215 -31.11 22.30 -14.89
C THR A 215 -30.55 21.68 -16.18
N GLU A 216 -31.44 21.19 -17.04
CA GLU A 216 -31.19 21.20 -18.49
C GLU A 216 -32.38 21.86 -19.20
N ALA A 217 -32.29 23.17 -19.35
CA ALA A 217 -33.05 23.93 -20.34
C ALA A 217 -32.20 25.16 -20.74
N ILE A 218 -31.36 24.97 -21.76
CA ILE A 218 -30.97 26.05 -22.69
C ILE A 218 -31.28 25.54 -24.08
#